data_AF-A0A7W5UEP6-F1
#
_entry.id   AF-A0A7W5UEP6-F1
#
_cell.length_a   1.000
_cell.length_b   1.000
_cell.length_c   1.000
_cell.angle_alpha   90.00
_cell.angle_beta   90.00
_cell.angle_gamma   90.00
#
_symmetry.space_group_name_H-M   'P 1'
#
loop_
_entity.id
_entity.type
_entity.pdbx_description
1 polymer ?
#
loop_
_entity_poly.entity_id
_entity_poly.type
_entity_poly.pdbx_seq_one_letter_code
_entity_poly.pdbx_strand_id
1 'polypeptide(L)'
;MEEPITLVVVDCQHDFCHPAGTLYVKGAETAVEHILHFISTANNIAEVIFTVDWHQAKDDSFAPQGGPWPPHCIRFSQGAQIDPRLVQACLERDIPYQVIRKGEVKETEEYGAFQYILELSHGKYRLATMTDEVITTNRPMAICGVAGDYCVLETLKNLVKRNFSVRVFAQGIASIDGGKRLDDYVRQENLEYC
;
A
#
# COMPACT_ATOMS: atom_id res chain seq x y z
N MET A 1 17.69 7.86 -19.61
CA MET A 1 16.29 7.69 -19.19
C MET A 1 16.32 7.20 -17.76
N GLU A 2 15.42 7.69 -16.91
CA GLU A 2 15.32 7.22 -15.53
C GLU A 2 15.01 5.72 -15.49
N GLU A 3 15.54 5.03 -14.48
CA GLU A 3 15.31 3.59 -14.30
C GLU A 3 13.81 3.31 -14.08
N PRO A 4 13.20 2.33 -14.77
CA PRO A 4 11.80 1.99 -14.59
C PRO A 4 11.52 1.42 -13.19
N ILE A 5 10.43 1.85 -12.57
CA ILE A 5 10.05 1.49 -11.19
C ILE A 5 8.69 0.80 -11.14
N THR A 6 8.48 0.05 -10.06
CA THR A 6 7.14 -0.37 -9.64
C THR A 6 6.67 0.55 -8.50
N LEU A 7 5.56 1.26 -8.70
CA LEU A 7 4.95 2.07 -7.64
C LEU A 7 4.00 1.19 -6.82
N VAL A 8 4.22 1.08 -5.51
CA VAL A 8 3.32 0.38 -4.60
C VAL A 8 2.51 1.43 -3.83
N VAL A 9 1.20 1.43 -4.05
CA VAL A 9 0.25 2.34 -3.40
C VAL A 9 -0.49 1.54 -2.34
N VAL A 10 -0.12 1.79 -1.09
CA VAL A 10 -0.61 1.00 0.06
C VAL A 10 -1.92 1.59 0.57
N ASP A 11 -3.00 0.80 0.47
CA ASP A 11 -4.29 1.00 1.13
C ASP A 11 -4.90 2.41 0.96
N CYS A 12 -4.76 3.03 -0.21
CA CYS A 12 -5.44 4.29 -0.52
C CYS A 12 -6.95 4.09 -0.78
N GLN A 13 -7.66 3.57 0.22
CA GLN A 13 -9.09 3.25 0.20
C GLN A 13 -9.92 4.34 0.89
N HIS A 14 -11.21 4.40 0.57
CA HIS A 14 -12.12 5.42 1.09
C HIS A 14 -12.11 5.54 2.61
N ASP A 15 -12.13 4.42 3.33
CA ASP A 15 -12.17 4.42 4.79
C ASP A 15 -10.95 5.07 5.43
N PHE A 16 -9.80 5.02 4.77
CA PHE A 16 -8.56 5.62 5.24
C PHE A 16 -8.34 7.03 4.69
N CYS A 17 -8.70 7.28 3.43
CA CYS A 17 -8.31 8.49 2.71
C CYS A 17 -9.36 9.60 2.68
N HIS A 18 -10.62 9.29 2.95
CA HIS A 18 -11.70 10.27 2.88
C HIS A 18 -12.11 10.74 4.30
N PRO A 19 -12.36 12.03 4.56
CA PRO A 19 -12.78 12.51 5.89
C PRO A 19 -14.07 11.89 6.45
N ALA A 20 -14.90 11.32 5.57
CA ALA A 20 -16.11 10.57 5.95
C ALA A 20 -15.87 9.05 6.11
N GLY A 21 -14.64 8.59 5.89
CA GLY A 21 -14.23 7.21 6.06
C GLY A 21 -14.23 6.79 7.53
N THR A 22 -14.46 5.50 7.77
CA THR A 22 -14.63 4.96 9.13
C THR A 22 -13.34 4.92 9.94
N LEU A 23 -12.18 4.91 9.28
CA LEU A 23 -10.84 4.87 9.91
C LEU A 23 -9.90 5.90 9.25
N TYR A 24 -10.39 7.12 9.09
CA TYR A 24 -9.71 8.17 8.35
C TYR A 24 -8.32 8.52 8.97
N VAL A 25 -7.29 8.48 8.12
CA VAL A 25 -5.93 8.88 8.45
C VAL A 25 -5.75 10.35 8.09
N LYS A 26 -5.52 11.18 9.11
CA LYS A 26 -5.38 12.62 8.92
C LYS A 26 -4.26 12.96 7.93
N GLY A 27 -4.57 13.76 6.91
CA GLY A 27 -3.62 14.16 5.87
C GLY A 27 -3.52 13.19 4.70
N ALA A 28 -4.28 12.09 4.71
CA ALA A 28 -4.31 11.13 3.62
C ALA A 28 -4.82 11.73 2.30
N GLU A 29 -5.72 12.74 2.33
CA GLU A 29 -6.13 13.39 1.07
C GLU A 29 -4.95 14.10 0.40
N THR A 30 -4.10 14.78 1.17
CA THR A 30 -2.90 15.44 0.65
C THR A 30 -1.90 14.41 0.11
N ALA A 31 -1.70 13.29 0.82
CA ALA A 31 -0.87 12.19 0.34
C ALA A 31 -1.38 11.65 -1.01
N VAL A 32 -2.70 11.45 -1.14
CA VAL A 32 -3.32 11.02 -2.40
C VAL A 32 -3.10 12.04 -3.52
N GLU A 33 -3.19 13.34 -3.26
CA GLU A 33 -2.86 14.37 -4.28
C GLU A 33 -1.41 14.26 -4.77
N HIS A 34 -0.45 14.00 -3.86
CA HIS A 34 0.95 13.80 -4.23
C HIS A 34 1.15 12.53 -5.05
N ILE A 35 0.48 11.43 -4.70
CA ILE A 35 0.52 10.18 -5.49
C ILE A 35 -0.09 10.41 -6.88
N LEU A 36 -1.24 11.10 -6.97
CA LEU A 36 -1.88 11.46 -8.23
C LEU A 36 -0.94 12.27 -9.12
N HIS A 37 -0.29 13.29 -8.55
CA HIS A 37 0.69 14.10 -9.26
C HIS A 37 1.85 13.24 -9.77
N PHE A 38 2.36 12.33 -8.94
CA PHE A 38 3.48 11.46 -9.31
C PHE A 38 3.09 10.50 -10.45
N ILE A 39 1.95 9.82 -10.37
CA ILE A 39 1.41 8.98 -11.45
C ILE A 39 1.24 9.81 -12.74
N SER A 40 0.75 11.05 -12.62
CA SER A 40 0.46 11.91 -13.76
C SER A 40 1.70 12.48 -14.45
N THR A 41 2.83 12.61 -13.75
CA THR A 41 4.01 13.34 -14.26
C THR A 41 5.28 12.49 -14.42
N ALA A 42 5.43 11.41 -13.64
CA ALA A 42 6.59 10.55 -13.74
C ALA A 42 6.57 9.77 -15.07
N ASN A 43 7.75 9.63 -15.69
CA ASN A 43 7.92 8.94 -16.97
C ASN A 43 8.50 7.54 -16.83
N ASN A 44 8.87 7.14 -15.60
CA ASN A 44 9.54 5.88 -15.32
C ASN A 44 8.69 4.89 -14.51
N ILE A 45 7.42 5.18 -14.23
CA ILE A 45 6.52 4.20 -13.60
C ILE A 45 6.18 3.13 -14.63
N ALA A 46 6.71 1.92 -14.41
CA ALA A 46 6.49 0.77 -15.30
C ALA A 46 5.18 0.04 -14.98
N GLU A 47 4.79 0.01 -13.71
CA GLU A 47 3.51 -0.55 -13.24
C GLU A 47 3.15 0.04 -11.86
N VAL A 48 1.87 -0.07 -11.50
CA VAL A 48 1.37 0.22 -10.14
C VAL A 48 0.85 -1.06 -9.49
N ILE A 49 1.16 -1.28 -8.22
CA ILE A 49 0.52 -2.31 -7.40
C ILE A 49 -0.26 -1.59 -6.30
N PHE A 50 -1.58 -1.68 -6.32
CA PHE A 50 -2.44 -1.24 -5.24
C PHE A 50 -2.60 -2.37 -4.22
N THR A 51 -2.36 -2.09 -2.95
CA THR A 51 -2.79 -2.99 -1.87
C THR A 51 -4.13 -2.51 -1.33
N VAL A 52 -4.97 -3.45 -0.89
CA VAL A 52 -6.25 -3.14 -0.26
C VAL A 52 -6.48 -4.03 0.95
N ASP A 53 -6.86 -3.42 2.07
CA ASP A 53 -7.53 -4.15 3.15
C ASP A 53 -8.90 -4.63 2.66
N TRP A 54 -9.23 -5.88 2.97
CA TRP A 54 -10.39 -6.55 2.39
C TRP A 54 -11.13 -7.43 3.40
N HIS A 55 -11.60 -6.79 4.46
CA HIS A 55 -12.15 -7.47 5.63
C HIS A 55 -13.55 -8.05 5.43
N GLN A 56 -13.87 -9.05 6.24
CA GLN A 56 -15.24 -9.52 6.41
C GLN A 56 -16.00 -8.60 7.38
N ALA A 57 -17.34 -8.55 7.29
CA ALA A 57 -18.14 -7.64 8.11
C ALA A 57 -18.07 -7.88 9.64
N LYS A 58 -17.52 -9.01 10.08
CA LYS A 58 -17.33 -9.38 11.49
C LYS A 58 -15.90 -9.88 11.72
N ASP A 59 -14.94 -9.14 11.19
CA ASP A 59 -13.51 -9.39 11.34
C ASP A 59 -13.09 -9.31 12.82
N ASP A 60 -12.17 -10.15 13.29
CA ASP A 60 -11.78 -10.14 14.71
C ASP A 60 -10.90 -8.92 15.05
N SER A 61 -10.33 -8.24 14.05
CA SER A 61 -9.65 -6.95 14.23
C SER A 61 -10.61 -5.80 14.61
N PHE A 62 -11.93 -5.99 14.45
CA PHE A 62 -12.91 -4.94 14.73
C PHE A 62 -13.32 -4.88 16.21
N ALA A 63 -13.58 -3.67 16.72
CA ALA A 63 -13.95 -3.38 18.09
C ALA A 63 -15.21 -4.13 18.57
N PRO A 64 -16.27 -4.32 17.75
CA PRO A 64 -17.40 -5.16 18.14
C PRO A 64 -17.06 -6.65 18.30
N GLN A 65 -15.90 -7.11 17.81
CA GLN A 65 -15.36 -8.45 17.98
C GLN A 65 -14.23 -8.51 19.04
N GLY A 66 -13.86 -7.37 19.63
CA GLY A 66 -12.79 -7.27 20.63
C GLY A 66 -11.44 -6.82 20.09
N GLY A 67 -11.34 -6.53 18.79
CA GLY A 67 -10.14 -5.96 18.18
C GLY A 67 -9.99 -4.45 18.39
N PRO A 68 -8.88 -3.84 17.93
CA PRO A 68 -8.58 -2.44 18.20
C PRO A 68 -9.25 -1.44 17.24
N TRP A 69 -9.77 -1.89 16.09
CA TRP A 69 -10.17 -0.99 15.01
C TRP A 69 -11.70 -0.84 14.90
N PRO A 70 -12.24 0.30 14.46
CA PRO A 70 -13.62 0.32 14.00
C PRO A 70 -13.79 -0.60 12.78
N PRO A 71 -15.00 -1.09 12.48
CA PRO A 71 -15.24 -1.77 11.21
C PRO A 71 -14.88 -0.86 10.04
N HIS A 72 -13.98 -1.33 9.18
CA HIS A 72 -13.42 -0.59 8.05
C HIS A 72 -13.08 -1.55 6.91
N CYS A 73 -12.93 -1.02 5.70
CA CYS A 73 -12.53 -1.74 4.48
C CYS A 73 -13.28 -3.07 4.29
N ILE A 74 -14.57 -3.09 4.66
CA ILE A 74 -15.41 -4.28 4.52
C ILE A 74 -15.58 -4.54 3.02
N ARG A 75 -15.28 -5.77 2.60
CA ARG A 75 -15.37 -6.19 1.20
C ARG A 75 -16.68 -5.77 0.54
N PHE A 76 -16.58 -5.24 -0.67
CA PHE A 76 -17.68 -4.71 -1.49
C PHE A 76 -18.42 -3.48 -0.91
N SER A 77 -17.97 -2.90 0.18
CA SER A 77 -18.49 -1.60 0.66
C SER A 77 -17.79 -0.44 -0.04
N GLN A 78 -18.38 0.76 0.08
CA GLN A 78 -17.71 2.00 -0.35
C GLN A 78 -16.39 2.21 0.39
N GLY A 79 -16.33 1.86 1.68
CA GLY A 79 -15.16 2.00 2.52
C GLY A 79 -13.90 1.31 1.97
N ALA A 80 -14.09 0.16 1.34
CA ALA A 80 -13.00 -0.64 0.75
C ALA A 80 -12.59 -0.18 -0.66
N GLN A 81 -13.25 0.83 -1.24
CA GLN A 81 -12.96 1.30 -2.59
C GLN A 81 -11.63 2.08 -2.62
N ILE A 82 -10.72 1.72 -3.54
CA ILE A 82 -9.53 2.54 -3.88
C ILE A 82 -9.99 3.93 -4.34
N ASP A 83 -9.28 5.01 -4.00
CA ASP A 83 -9.58 6.35 -4.53
C ASP A 83 -9.65 6.29 -6.09
N PRO A 84 -10.82 6.54 -6.69
CA PRO A 84 -11.04 6.31 -8.11
C PRO A 84 -10.15 7.19 -8.99
N ARG A 85 -9.66 8.32 -8.47
CA ARG A 85 -8.76 9.22 -9.21
C ARG A 85 -7.41 8.55 -9.48
N LEU A 86 -6.93 7.69 -8.57
CA LEU A 86 -5.67 6.97 -8.75
C LEU A 86 -5.76 5.97 -9.89
N VAL A 87 -6.88 5.22 -9.94
CA VAL A 87 -7.17 4.28 -11.03
C VAL A 87 -7.31 5.04 -12.35
N GLN A 88 -8.05 6.14 -12.35
CA GLN A 88 -8.24 6.96 -13.54
C GLN A 88 -6.91 7.52 -14.07
N ALA A 89 -6.00 7.97 -13.19
CA ALA A 89 -4.68 8.45 -13.58
C ALA A 89 -3.83 7.34 -14.24
N CYS A 90 -3.87 6.10 -13.73
CA CYS A 90 -3.21 4.97 -14.38
C CYS A 90 -3.77 4.71 -15.78
N LEU A 91 -5.10 4.75 -15.95
CA LEU A 91 -5.75 4.54 -17.25
C LEU A 91 -5.39 5.64 -18.26
N GLU A 92 -5.39 6.90 -17.84
CA GLU A 92 -5.03 8.05 -18.70
C GLU A 92 -3.58 8.02 -19.16
N ARG A 93 -2.70 7.46 -18.33
CA ARG A 93 -1.26 7.32 -18.60
C ARG A 93 -0.88 5.98 -19.26
N ASP A 94 -1.84 5.08 -19.49
CA ASP A 94 -1.62 3.71 -19.95
C ASP A 94 -0.59 2.94 -19.09
N ILE A 95 -0.62 3.18 -17.77
CA ILE A 95 0.23 2.49 -16.80
C ILE A 95 -0.51 1.22 -16.35
N PRO A 96 0.06 0.02 -16.55
CA PRO A 96 -0.56 -1.21 -16.08
C PRO A 96 -0.60 -1.22 -14.56
N TYR A 97 -1.72 -1.66 -13.99
CA TYR A 97 -1.84 -1.82 -12.54
C TYR A 97 -2.39 -3.19 -12.15
N GLN A 98 -1.98 -3.63 -10.97
CA GLN A 98 -2.47 -4.84 -10.29
C GLN A 98 -3.06 -4.43 -8.93
N VAL A 99 -3.98 -5.24 -8.41
CA VAL A 99 -4.55 -5.05 -7.07
C VAL A 99 -4.30 -6.33 -6.29
N ILE A 100 -3.77 -6.21 -5.07
CA ILE A 100 -3.58 -7.33 -4.14
C ILE A 100 -4.37 -7.08 -2.85
N ARG A 101 -5.17 -8.07 -2.44
CA ARG A 101 -5.97 -8.01 -1.21
C ARG A 101 -5.21 -8.58 -0.02
N LYS A 102 -5.39 -7.99 1.15
CA LYS A 102 -4.88 -8.50 2.44
C LYS A 102 -5.96 -8.42 3.53
N GLY A 103 -5.74 -9.12 4.63
CA GLY A 103 -6.65 -9.08 5.79
C GLY A 103 -7.99 -9.81 5.57
N GLU A 104 -8.07 -10.76 4.63
CA GLU A 104 -9.31 -11.50 4.35
C GLU A 104 -9.61 -12.60 5.38
N VAL A 105 -8.57 -13.09 6.07
CA VAL A 105 -8.67 -14.15 7.08
C VAL A 105 -9.04 -13.51 8.41
N LYS A 106 -10.29 -13.76 8.81
CA LYS A 106 -10.96 -13.12 9.94
C LYS A 106 -10.16 -13.17 11.26
N GLU A 107 -9.49 -14.29 11.52
CA GLU A 107 -8.83 -14.57 12.80
C GLU A 107 -7.40 -14.01 12.89
N THR A 108 -6.91 -13.38 11.83
CA THR A 108 -5.51 -12.92 11.72
C THR A 108 -5.42 -11.51 11.18
N GLU A 109 -4.54 -10.72 11.78
CA GLU A 109 -4.21 -9.39 11.28
C GLU A 109 -3.07 -9.44 10.25
N GLU A 110 -3.20 -8.67 9.17
CA GLU A 110 -2.24 -8.65 8.06
C GLU A 110 -1.94 -7.21 7.59
N TYR A 111 -1.22 -6.45 8.42
CA TYR A 111 -0.86 -5.06 8.08
C TYR A 111 0.01 -4.95 6.83
N GLY A 112 1.12 -5.71 6.77
CA GLY A 112 2.10 -5.60 5.69
C GLY A 112 1.71 -6.43 4.49
N ALA A 113 1.70 -5.83 3.30
CA ALA A 113 1.59 -6.58 2.07
C ALA A 113 2.85 -7.42 1.82
N PHE A 114 2.73 -8.41 0.93
CA PHE A 114 3.83 -9.25 0.46
C PHE A 114 4.51 -10.07 1.57
N GLN A 115 3.71 -10.63 2.48
CA GLN A 115 4.20 -11.51 3.55
C GLN A 115 4.99 -12.71 3.00
N TYR A 116 4.64 -13.18 1.80
CA TYR A 116 5.34 -14.23 1.08
C TYR A 116 5.87 -13.71 -0.24
N ILE A 117 7.18 -13.88 -0.46
CA ILE A 117 7.86 -13.47 -1.69
C ILE A 117 8.63 -14.69 -2.22
N LEU A 118 8.35 -15.03 -3.47
CA LEU A 118 8.98 -16.13 -4.18
C LEU A 118 9.60 -15.63 -5.48
N GLU A 119 10.91 -15.85 -5.63
CA GLU A 119 11.59 -15.66 -6.91
C GLU A 119 11.13 -16.74 -7.91
N LEU A 120 10.74 -16.29 -9.09
CA LEU A 120 10.35 -17.12 -10.23
C LEU A 120 11.46 -17.09 -11.30
N SER A 121 11.23 -17.75 -12.42
CA SER A 121 12.15 -17.67 -13.56
C SER A 121 12.16 -16.27 -14.21
N HIS A 122 13.27 -15.93 -14.85
CA HIS A 122 13.44 -14.72 -15.67
C HIS A 122 13.27 -13.40 -14.91
N GLY A 123 13.74 -13.32 -13.65
CA GLY A 123 13.72 -12.09 -12.86
C GLY A 123 12.32 -11.63 -12.46
N LYS A 124 11.35 -12.55 -12.47
CA LYS A 124 9.98 -12.34 -11.97
C LYS A 124 9.88 -12.76 -10.52
N TYR A 125 8.97 -12.12 -9.80
CA TYR A 125 8.69 -12.42 -8.42
C TYR A 125 7.19 -12.54 -8.23
N ARG A 126 6.78 -13.57 -7.51
CA ARG A 126 5.43 -13.66 -6.95
C ARG A 126 5.45 -12.99 -5.59
N LEU A 127 4.63 -11.97 -5.42
CA LEU A 127 4.40 -11.32 -4.14
C LEU A 127 3.00 -11.71 -3.68
N ALA A 128 2.87 -12.26 -2.48
CA ALA A 128 1.63 -12.80 -1.98
C ALA A 128 1.34 -12.33 -0.55
N THR A 129 0.06 -12.12 -0.29
CA THR A 129 -0.55 -12.02 1.04
C THR A 129 -0.98 -13.43 1.46
N MET A 130 -1.70 -13.55 2.57
CA MET A 130 -2.27 -14.84 2.98
C MET A 130 -3.28 -15.41 1.98
N THR A 131 -3.95 -14.57 1.18
CA THR A 131 -5.09 -14.97 0.36
C THR A 131 -5.04 -14.52 -1.11
N ASP A 132 -4.07 -13.70 -1.49
CA ASP A 132 -3.97 -13.14 -2.84
C ASP A 132 -2.50 -13.02 -3.29
N GLU A 133 -2.29 -12.94 -4.61
CA GLU A 133 -0.94 -12.80 -5.16
C GLU A 133 -0.91 -11.95 -6.44
N VAL A 134 0.24 -11.30 -6.65
CA VAL A 134 0.58 -10.58 -7.89
C VAL A 134 1.95 -11.02 -8.38
N ILE A 135 2.20 -10.81 -9.68
CA ILE A 135 3.50 -11.08 -10.29
C ILE A 135 4.11 -9.77 -10.74
N THR A 136 5.32 -9.49 -10.28
CA THR A 136 6.11 -8.33 -10.71
C THR A 136 7.47 -8.77 -11.23
N THR A 137 8.26 -7.82 -11.73
CA THR A 137 9.67 -8.04 -12.07
C THR A 137 10.57 -7.35 -11.04
N ASN A 138 11.84 -7.72 -10.99
CA ASN A 138 12.81 -7.13 -10.06
C ASN A 138 13.19 -5.69 -10.41
N ARG A 139 12.27 -4.75 -10.21
CA ARG A 139 12.51 -3.30 -10.34
C ARG A 139 12.64 -2.65 -8.98
N PRO A 140 13.32 -1.50 -8.87
CA PRO A 140 13.20 -0.67 -7.69
C PRO A 140 11.73 -0.33 -7.44
N MET A 141 11.31 -0.45 -6.18
CA MET A 141 9.94 -0.19 -5.75
C MET A 141 9.87 1.15 -5.03
N ALA A 142 8.96 2.02 -5.43
CA ALA A 142 8.61 3.23 -4.67
C ALA A 142 7.37 2.93 -3.83
N ILE A 143 7.46 3.11 -2.51
CA ILE A 143 6.36 2.79 -1.58
C ILE A 143 5.71 4.10 -1.10
N CYS A 144 4.38 4.14 -1.17
CA CYS A 144 3.55 5.25 -0.70
C CYS A 144 2.20 4.73 -0.16
N GLY A 145 1.35 5.64 0.33
CA GLY A 145 0.01 5.31 0.80
C GLY A 145 -0.13 5.43 2.32
N VAL A 146 -1.02 4.63 2.91
CA VAL A 146 -1.43 4.76 4.31
C VAL A 146 -1.58 3.38 4.98
N ALA A 147 -1.56 3.29 6.32
CA ALA A 147 -0.98 4.26 7.23
C ALA A 147 0.55 4.06 7.30
N GLY A 148 1.31 5.15 7.34
CA GLY A 148 2.77 5.13 7.37
C GLY A 148 3.36 4.29 8.51
N ASP A 149 2.72 4.30 9.68
CA ASP A 149 3.14 3.60 10.90
C ASP A 149 2.63 2.15 11.03
N TYR A 150 1.81 1.70 10.09
CA TYR A 150 1.26 0.35 10.01
C TYR A 150 1.55 -0.27 8.63
N CYS A 151 0.59 -0.25 7.72
CA CYS A 151 0.63 -1.04 6.48
C CYS A 151 1.83 -0.68 5.60
N VAL A 152 2.17 0.60 5.48
CA VAL A 152 3.36 1.05 4.74
C VAL A 152 4.64 0.53 5.39
N LEU A 153 4.78 0.71 6.71
CA LEU A 153 5.95 0.24 7.46
C LEU A 153 6.13 -1.27 7.40
N GLU A 154 5.06 -2.04 7.61
CA GLU A 154 5.13 -3.51 7.57
C GLU A 154 5.36 -4.03 6.14
N THR A 155 4.82 -3.35 5.11
CA THR A 155 5.14 -3.64 3.70
C THR A 155 6.61 -3.38 3.40
N LEU A 156 7.17 -2.25 3.85
CA LEU A 156 8.61 -1.96 3.72
C LEU A 156 9.44 -3.04 4.39
N LYS A 157 9.10 -3.43 5.62
CA LYS A 157 9.81 -4.52 6.34
C LYS A 157 9.79 -5.83 5.57
N ASN A 158 8.66 -6.21 4.98
CA ASN A 158 8.55 -7.45 4.21
C ASN A 158 9.46 -7.44 2.98
N LEU A 159 9.51 -6.32 2.26
CA LEU A 159 10.37 -6.14 1.09
C LEU A 159 11.86 -6.07 1.44
N VAL A 160 12.24 -5.29 2.47
CA VAL A 160 13.64 -5.14 2.92
C VAL A 160 14.20 -6.48 3.40
N LYS A 161 13.43 -7.27 4.16
CA LYS A 161 13.81 -8.64 4.60
C LYS A 161 14.11 -9.61 3.45
N ARG A 162 13.73 -9.25 2.22
CA ARG A 162 13.94 -10.03 0.99
C ARG A 162 14.86 -9.32 -0.01
N ASN A 163 15.59 -8.30 0.44
CA ASN A 163 16.58 -7.54 -0.33
C ASN A 163 16.01 -6.90 -1.61
N PHE A 164 14.73 -6.53 -1.61
CA PHE A 164 14.18 -5.69 -2.68
C PHE A 164 14.77 -4.28 -2.58
N SER A 165 15.09 -3.69 -3.73
CA SER A 165 15.43 -2.27 -3.80
C SER A 165 14.16 -1.45 -3.57
N VAL A 166 14.06 -0.80 -2.42
CA VAL A 166 12.90 -0.01 -2.03
C VAL A 166 13.29 1.45 -1.77
N ARG A 167 12.40 2.35 -2.17
CA ARG A 167 12.47 3.79 -1.89
C ARG A 167 11.15 4.26 -1.30
N VAL A 168 11.20 5.29 -0.47
CA VAL A 168 10.03 5.84 0.22
C VAL A 168 9.61 7.13 -0.46
N PHE A 169 8.40 7.16 -1.03
CA PHE A 169 7.81 8.40 -1.55
C PHE A 169 7.07 9.13 -0.42
N ALA A 170 7.84 9.83 0.42
CA ALA A 170 7.36 10.39 1.69
C ALA A 170 6.20 11.38 1.56
N GLN A 171 6.17 12.18 0.48
CA GLN A 171 5.07 13.12 0.25
C GLN A 171 3.74 12.42 -0.01
N GLY A 172 3.79 11.19 -0.53
CA GLY A 172 2.63 10.34 -0.74
C GLY A 172 2.28 9.47 0.46
N ILE A 173 2.74 9.79 1.68
CA ILE A 173 2.46 8.98 2.88
C ILE A 173 1.80 9.84 3.95
N ALA A 174 0.77 9.29 4.59
CA ALA A 174 0.19 9.81 5.82
C ALA A 174 0.17 8.73 6.90
N SER A 175 0.36 9.13 8.16
CA SER A 175 0.50 8.24 9.31
C SER A 175 -0.43 8.65 10.45
N ILE A 176 -0.88 7.69 11.24
CA ILE A 176 -1.69 7.94 12.43
C ILE A 176 -0.84 8.59 13.53
N ASP A 177 0.41 8.12 13.69
CA ASP A 177 1.36 8.62 14.69
C ASP A 177 2.15 9.87 14.25
N GLY A 178 1.79 10.48 13.10
CA GLY A 178 2.51 11.62 12.54
C GLY A 178 3.85 11.28 11.86
N GLY A 179 4.14 10.01 11.60
CA GLY A 179 5.30 9.56 10.82
C GLY A 179 6.43 8.98 11.66
N LYS A 180 6.34 9.03 12.98
CA LYS A 180 7.45 8.71 13.89
C LYS A 180 8.00 7.30 13.66
N ARG A 181 7.15 6.28 13.67
CA ARG A 181 7.58 4.88 13.53
C ARG A 181 8.18 4.60 12.14
N LEU A 182 7.62 5.22 11.10
CA LEU A 182 8.14 5.09 9.75
C LEU A 182 9.52 5.75 9.62
N ASP A 183 9.67 6.99 10.09
CA ASP A 183 10.91 7.75 10.05
C ASP A 183 12.04 7.03 10.81
N ASP A 184 11.73 6.48 11.99
CA ASP A 184 12.67 5.71 12.80
C ASP A 184 13.18 4.49 12.01
N TYR A 185 12.30 3.76 11.32
CA TYR A 185 12.67 2.60 10.51
C TYR A 185 13.46 2.97 9.26
N VAL A 186 13.05 4.01 8.53
CA VAL A 186 13.75 4.48 7.32
C VAL A 186 15.18 4.89 7.65
N ARG A 187 15.40 5.56 8.78
CA ARG A 187 16.75 5.91 9.26
C ARG A 187 17.55 4.69 9.67
N GLN A 188 16.93 3.72 10.36
CA GLN A 188 17.59 2.51 10.81
C GLN A 188 18.11 1.67 9.64
N GLU A 189 17.30 1.48 8.60
CA GLU A 189 17.65 0.67 7.43
C GLU A 189 18.34 1.48 6.33
N ASN A 190 18.56 2.79 6.55
CA ASN A 190 19.16 3.72 5.61
C ASN A 190 18.47 3.70 4.22
N LEU A 191 17.13 3.68 4.21
CA LEU A 191 16.36 3.65 2.97
C LEU A 191 16.36 5.03 2.31
N GLU A 192 16.39 5.02 0.97
CA GLU A 192 16.35 6.25 0.18
C GLU A 192 14.92 6.78 0.06
N TYR A 193 14.80 8.10 0.01
CA TYR A 193 13.57 8.78 -0.40
C TYR A 193 13.58 9.01 -1.90
N CYS A 194 12.40 8.99 -2.52
CA CYS A 194 12.19 9.37 -3.91
C CYS A 194 11.12 10.45 -4.03
#